data_AF-A0A920EE97-F1
#
_entry.id   AF-A0A920EE97-F1
#
_cell.length_a   1.000
_cell.length_b   1.000
_cell.length_c   1.000
_cell.angle_alpha   90.00
_cell.angle_beta   90.00
_cell.angle_gamma   90.00
#
_symmetry.space_group_name_H-M   'P 1'
#
loop_
_entity.id
_entity.type
_entity.pdbx_description
1 polymer ?
#
loop_
_entity_poly.entity_id
_entity_poly.type
_entity_poly.pdbx_seq_one_letter_code
_entity_poly.pdbx_strand_id
1 'polypeptide(L)'
;MPSGELRGGGADLTTAAIVANLLGTYVAPIPFIEHVVAARLLASLDQSNANLPLLATGEMIGSLALQSLHDSTSAIVPAGAIANYIIGLRGEEIVVAENTIDASPLRNTANLPIARQILMTQ
;
A
#
# COMPACT_ATOMS: atom_id res chain seq x y z
N MET A 1 -0.56 -14.15 -24.86
CA MET A 1 0.65 -13.33 -24.61
C MET A 1 1.31 -13.86 -23.34
N PRO A 2 2.64 -14.07 -23.28
CA PRO A 2 3.28 -14.57 -22.06
C PRO A 2 3.32 -13.47 -20.98
N SER A 3 2.89 -13.82 -19.77
CA SER A 3 2.41 -12.96 -18.68
C SER A 3 3.50 -12.37 -17.77
N GLY A 4 4.70 -12.11 -18.31
CA GLY A 4 5.92 -11.92 -17.51
C GLY A 4 6.30 -10.50 -17.07
N GLU A 5 5.59 -9.45 -17.50
CA GLU A 5 6.08 -8.07 -17.36
C GLU A 5 5.06 -7.14 -16.68
N LEU A 6 4.63 -7.50 -15.47
CA LEU A 6 4.18 -6.48 -14.51
C LEU A 6 5.47 -5.93 -13.88
N ARG A 7 5.85 -4.70 -14.27
CA ARG A 7 7.20 -4.09 -14.28
C ARG A 7 7.88 -3.88 -12.89
N GLY A 8 7.73 -4.82 -11.96
CA GLY A 8 8.34 -4.88 -10.62
C GLY A 8 9.25 -6.11 -10.43
N GLY A 9 9.96 -6.54 -11.48
CA GLY A 9 11.04 -7.54 -11.45
C GLY A 9 10.68 -8.98 -11.04
N GLY A 10 9.46 -9.24 -10.56
CA GLY A 10 9.00 -10.58 -10.18
C GLY A 10 9.66 -11.15 -8.92
N ALA A 11 10.23 -10.31 -8.05
CA ALA A 11 10.89 -10.76 -6.83
C ALA A 11 9.93 -11.57 -5.93
N ASP A 12 10.44 -12.65 -5.35
CA ASP A 12 9.70 -13.48 -4.42
C ASP A 12 9.59 -12.81 -3.03
N LEU A 13 8.78 -13.41 -2.14
CA LEU A 13 8.61 -12.88 -0.79
C LEU A 13 9.90 -12.97 0.04
N THR A 14 10.77 -13.95 -0.25
CA THR A 14 12.07 -14.10 0.41
C THR A 14 12.96 -12.89 0.14
N THR A 15 13.08 -12.50 -1.13
CA THR A 15 13.83 -11.32 -1.55
C THR A 15 13.24 -10.06 -0.94
N ALA A 16 11.91 -9.91 -0.98
CA ALA A 16 11.23 -8.77 -0.36
C ALA A 16 11.50 -8.68 1.15
N ALA A 17 11.51 -9.80 1.87
CA ALA A 17 11.81 -9.83 3.31
C ALA A 17 13.26 -9.42 3.60
N ILE A 18 14.22 -9.87 2.78
CA ILE A 18 15.63 -9.47 2.90
C ILE A 18 15.76 -7.95 2.69
N VAL A 19 15.12 -7.41 1.65
CA VAL A 19 15.14 -5.96 1.36
C VAL A 19 14.49 -5.18 2.51
N ALA A 20 13.35 -5.65 3.03
CA ALA A 20 12.69 -5.02 4.18
C ALA A 20 13.61 -4.97 5.40
N ASN A 21 14.36 -6.05 5.69
CA ASN A 21 15.33 -6.07 6.78
C ASN A 21 16.48 -5.06 6.57
N LEU A 22 17.02 -4.99 5.34
CA LEU A 22 18.09 -4.04 5.01
C LEU A 22 17.62 -2.59 5.11
N LEU A 23 16.45 -2.27 4.55
CA LEU A 23 15.86 -0.93 4.65
C LEU A 23 15.54 -0.56 6.10
N GLY A 24 14.98 -1.51 6.87
CA GLY A 24 14.74 -1.35 8.31
C GLY A 24 16.01 -1.05 9.11
N THR A 25 17.13 -1.65 8.72
CA THR A 25 18.43 -1.49 9.40
C THR A 25 19.13 -0.18 9.05
N TYR A 26 19.07 0.25 7.79
CA TYR A 26 19.95 1.31 7.28
C TYR A 26 19.24 2.59 6.83
N VAL A 27 17.94 2.53 6.53
CA VAL A 27 17.25 3.63 5.82
C VAL A 27 15.97 4.09 6.53
N ALA A 28 15.37 3.25 7.37
CA ALA A 28 14.10 3.54 8.02
C ALA A 28 14.05 4.95 8.66
N PRO A 29 12.88 5.62 8.58
CA PRO A 29 11.57 5.08 8.15
C PRO A 29 11.29 5.19 6.63
N ILE A 30 10.86 4.08 5.98
CA ILE A 30 10.33 4.05 4.59
C ILE A 30 9.16 3.05 4.50
N PRO A 31 8.05 3.36 3.79
CA PRO A 31 6.84 2.52 3.71
C PRO A 31 6.98 1.33 2.74
N PHE A 32 8.09 0.60 2.83
CA PHE A 32 8.43 -0.44 1.85
C PHE A 32 7.49 -1.65 1.93
N ILE A 33 7.21 -2.13 3.14
CA ILE A 33 6.39 -3.35 3.35
C ILE A 33 4.96 -3.09 2.88
N GLU A 34 4.38 -1.97 3.31
CA GLU A 34 3.06 -1.51 2.91
C GLU A 34 2.91 -1.48 1.39
N HIS A 35 3.86 -0.81 0.74
CA HIS A 35 3.86 -0.61 -0.70
C HIS A 35 3.97 -1.93 -1.46
N VAL A 36 4.95 -2.78 -1.11
CA VAL A 36 5.15 -4.07 -1.79
C VAL A 36 3.94 -4.98 -1.63
N VAL A 37 3.36 -5.06 -0.42
CA VAL A 37 2.19 -5.92 -0.19
C VAL A 37 0.96 -5.38 -0.93
N ALA A 38 0.72 -4.07 -0.91
CA ALA A 38 -0.39 -3.45 -1.62
C ALA A 38 -0.29 -3.66 -3.14
N ALA A 39 0.88 -3.42 -3.74
CA ALA A 39 1.10 -3.60 -5.18
C ALA A 39 0.92 -5.06 -5.62
N ARG A 40 1.43 -6.01 -4.82
CA ARG A 40 1.25 -7.45 -5.07
C ARG A 40 -0.21 -7.88 -4.96
N LEU A 41 -0.93 -7.38 -3.95
CA LEU A 41 -2.35 -7.67 -3.78
C LEU A 41 -3.15 -7.13 -4.97
N LEU A 42 -2.93 -5.88 -5.38
CA LEU A 42 -3.59 -5.30 -6.55
C LEU A 42 -3.33 -6.12 -7.81
N ALA A 43 -2.07 -6.46 -8.08
CA ALA A 43 -1.69 -7.28 -9.22
C ALA A 43 -2.36 -8.67 -9.20
N SER A 44 -2.61 -9.24 -8.03
CA SER A 44 -3.30 -10.53 -7.91
C SER A 44 -4.82 -10.44 -8.19
N LEU A 45 -5.41 -9.28 -7.94
CA LEU A 45 -6.85 -9.03 -8.10
C LEU A 45 -7.20 -8.53 -9.50
N ASP A 46 -6.39 -7.61 -10.03
CA ASP A 46 -6.55 -7.00 -11.35
C ASP A 46 -5.20 -6.69 -11.99
N GLN A 47 -4.71 -7.60 -12.82
CA GLN A 47 -3.46 -7.44 -13.57
C GLN A 47 -3.54 -6.34 -14.64
N SER A 48 -4.75 -5.92 -15.02
CA SER A 48 -4.95 -4.90 -16.05
C SER A 48 -5.04 -3.48 -15.50
N ASN A 49 -4.92 -3.32 -14.18
CA ASN A 49 -5.02 -2.04 -13.52
C ASN A 49 -3.94 -1.06 -14.04
N ALA A 50 -4.40 0.10 -14.53
CA ALA A 50 -3.55 1.10 -15.19
C ALA A 50 -2.49 1.72 -14.26
N ASN A 51 -2.67 1.65 -12.94
CA ASN A 51 -1.77 2.24 -11.94
C ASN A 51 -0.65 1.27 -11.51
N LEU A 52 -0.72 -0.02 -11.87
CA LEU A 52 0.31 -1.01 -11.51
C LEU A 52 1.73 -0.64 -11.97
N PRO A 53 1.95 -0.07 -13.18
CA PRO A 53 3.27 0.40 -13.57
C PRO A 53 3.82 1.51 -12.67
N LEU A 54 2.97 2.45 -12.23
CA LEU A 54 3.37 3.58 -11.38
C LEU A 54 3.62 3.14 -9.93
N LEU A 55 2.85 2.15 -9.46
CA LEU A 55 3.16 1.45 -8.21
C LEU A 55 4.49 0.71 -8.33
N ALA A 56 4.74 -0.01 -9.43
CA ALA A 56 5.99 -0.76 -9.59
C ALA A 56 7.26 0.11 -9.64
N THR A 57 7.18 1.33 -10.17
CA THR A 57 8.30 2.29 -10.15
C THR A 57 8.44 3.04 -8.83
N GLY A 58 7.45 2.95 -7.93
CA GLY A 58 7.40 3.72 -6.69
C GLY A 58 6.99 5.19 -6.90
N GLU A 59 6.57 5.58 -8.10
CA GLU A 59 5.98 6.90 -8.39
C GLU A 59 4.63 7.10 -7.69
N MET A 60 3.88 6.01 -7.51
CA MET A 60 2.75 5.94 -6.59
C MET A 60 3.07 5.05 -5.39
N ILE A 61 2.59 5.45 -4.22
CA ILE A 61 2.72 4.69 -2.99
C ILE A 61 1.42 3.95 -2.69
N GLY A 62 1.48 2.62 -2.61
CA GLY A 62 0.41 1.78 -2.11
C GLY A 62 0.47 1.60 -0.60
N SER A 63 -0.68 1.41 0.04
CA SER A 63 -0.78 0.95 1.42
C SER A 63 -2.06 0.15 1.69
N LEU A 64 -2.22 -0.33 2.93
CA LEU A 64 -3.26 -1.24 3.37
C LEU A 64 -3.98 -0.69 4.60
N ALA A 65 -5.31 -0.69 4.54
CA ALA A 65 -6.16 -0.55 5.71
C ALA A 65 -6.37 -1.94 6.34
N LEU A 66 -5.55 -2.29 7.33
CA LEU A 66 -5.58 -3.59 7.99
C LEU A 66 -6.74 -3.75 8.99
N GLN A 67 -7.33 -2.64 9.43
CA GLN A 67 -8.51 -2.65 10.29
C GLN A 67 -9.76 -2.93 9.46
N SER A 68 -10.52 -3.96 9.83
CA SER A 68 -11.80 -4.24 9.16
C SER A 68 -12.77 -3.07 9.35
N LEU A 69 -13.41 -2.66 8.25
CA LEU A 69 -14.27 -1.48 8.17
C LEU A 69 -15.76 -1.78 8.48
N HIS A 70 -16.07 -2.88 9.19
CA HIS A 70 -17.46 -3.27 9.50
C HIS A 70 -18.26 -2.15 10.18
N ASP A 71 -17.69 -1.51 11.20
CA ASP A 71 -18.36 -0.47 12.00
C ASP A 71 -17.74 0.93 11.82
N SER A 72 -16.74 1.06 10.95
CA SER A 72 -16.02 2.33 10.74
C SER A 72 -15.86 2.66 9.27
N THR A 73 -16.03 3.93 8.94
CA THR A 73 -15.76 4.49 7.61
C THR A 73 -14.29 4.88 7.45
N SER A 74 -13.51 4.82 8.53
CA SER A 74 -12.10 5.21 8.53
C SER A 74 -11.21 4.15 9.17
N ALA A 75 -9.99 4.00 8.65
CA ALA A 75 -8.97 3.16 9.25
C ALA A 75 -7.70 3.97 9.52
N ILE A 76 -6.91 3.51 10.49
CA ILE A 76 -5.52 3.94 10.62
C ILE A 76 -4.73 3.18 9.55
N VAL A 77 -4.09 3.92 8.66
CA VAL A 77 -3.37 3.37 7.51
C VAL A 77 -1.88 3.70 7.68
N PRO A 78 -0.99 2.70 7.79
CA PRO A 78 0.44 2.91 7.71
C PRO A 78 0.80 3.61 6.41
N ALA A 79 1.71 4.58 6.41
CA ALA A 79 1.97 5.41 5.23
C ALA A 79 0.76 6.16 4.63
N GLY A 80 -0.38 6.19 5.32
CA GLY A 80 -1.62 6.78 4.82
C GLY A 80 -1.51 8.26 4.50
N ALA A 81 -0.56 9.00 5.11
CA ALA A 81 -0.37 10.43 4.80
C ALA A 81 0.19 10.66 3.38
N ILE A 82 0.86 9.65 2.80
CA ILE A 82 1.53 9.75 1.50
C ILE A 82 1.07 8.69 0.49
N ALA A 83 0.24 7.73 0.91
CA ALA A 83 -0.29 6.70 0.03
C ALA A 83 -1.24 7.30 -1.00
N ASN A 84 -1.01 6.99 -2.27
CA ASN A 84 -1.91 7.30 -3.38
C ASN A 84 -3.01 6.25 -3.52
N TYR A 85 -2.71 5.01 -3.14
CA TYR A 85 -3.59 3.86 -3.31
C TYR A 85 -3.71 3.09 -2.00
N ILE A 86 -4.92 2.94 -1.48
CA ILE A 86 -5.16 2.23 -0.22
C ILE A 86 -6.13 1.09 -0.45
N ILE A 87 -5.68 -0.13 -0.16
CA ILE A 87 -6.51 -1.33 -0.26
C ILE A 87 -7.01 -1.70 1.14
N GLY A 88 -8.30 -1.93 1.30
CA GLY A 88 -8.90 -2.31 2.58
C GLY A 88 -9.92 -3.44 2.44
N LEU A 89 -10.32 -4.00 3.57
CA LEU A 89 -11.40 -4.99 3.65
C LEU A 89 -12.61 -4.36 4.32
N ARG A 90 -13.75 -4.38 3.62
CA ARG A 90 -15.05 -3.95 4.12
C ARG A 90 -16.00 -5.14 4.07
N GLY A 91 -16.29 -5.73 5.22
CA GLY A 91 -17.03 -6.99 5.22
C GLY A 91 -16.22 -8.09 4.57
N GLU A 92 -16.78 -8.66 3.50
CA GLU A 92 -16.11 -9.67 2.66
C GLU A 92 -15.58 -9.06 1.35
N GLU A 93 -15.71 -7.75 1.15
CA GLU A 93 -15.31 -7.06 -0.07
C GLU A 93 -13.95 -6.38 0.08
N ILE A 94 -13.07 -6.59 -0.90
CA ILE A 94 -11.84 -5.80 -1.03
C ILE A 94 -12.20 -4.49 -1.72
N VAL A 95 -11.93 -3.39 -1.03
CA VAL A 95 -12.17 -2.04 -1.53
C VAL A 95 -10.85 -1.33 -1.80
N VAL A 96 -10.86 -0.49 -2.81
CA VAL A 96 -9.76 0.42 -3.13
C VAL A 96 -10.25 1.83 -2.91
N ALA A 97 -9.43 2.63 -2.21
CA ALA A 97 -9.55 4.07 -2.21
C ALA A 97 -8.33 4.69 -2.88
N GLU A 98 -8.58 5.47 -3.94
CA GLU A 98 -7.59 6.40 -4.48
C GLU A 98 -7.62 7.66 -3.63
N ASN A 99 -6.50 7.94 -2.97
CA ASN A 99 -6.40 9.05 -2.04
C ASN A 99 -5.92 10.31 -2.76
N THR A 100 -6.74 11.35 -2.74
CA THR A 100 -6.31 12.71 -3.05
C THR A 100 -5.60 13.26 -1.81
N ILE A 101 -4.28 13.26 -1.85
CA ILE A 101 -3.35 13.59 -0.76
C ILE A 101 -3.84 14.79 0.09
N ASP A 102 -4.49 14.52 1.23
CA ASP A 102 -4.88 15.56 2.22
C ASP A 102 -4.95 15.04 3.68
N ALA A 103 -4.58 13.78 3.94
CA ALA A 103 -4.67 13.22 5.29
C ALA A 103 -3.50 13.68 6.18
N SER A 104 -3.83 14.33 7.29
CA SER A 104 -2.84 14.81 8.26
C SER A 104 -2.12 13.63 8.94
N PRO A 105 -0.78 13.63 9.00
CA PRO A 105 -0.02 12.57 9.65
C PRO A 105 -0.27 12.54 11.17
N LEU A 106 -0.44 11.35 11.70
CA LEU A 106 -0.55 11.08 13.13
C LEU A 106 0.85 11.04 13.76
N ARG A 107 1.01 11.73 14.90
CA ARG A 107 2.25 11.68 15.68
C ARG A 107 2.53 10.26 16.16
N ASN A 108 3.76 9.79 15.96
CA ASN A 108 4.26 8.54 16.49
C ASN A 108 5.77 8.63 16.75
N THR A 109 6.30 7.68 17.52
CA THR A 109 7.69 7.68 18.01
C THR A 109 8.74 7.73 16.90
N ALA A 110 8.45 7.13 15.74
CA ALA A 110 9.35 7.07 14.59
C ALA A 110 9.00 8.11 13.51
N ASN A 111 8.03 8.99 13.77
CA ASN A 111 7.46 9.94 12.81
C ASN A 111 7.08 9.32 11.44
N LEU A 112 6.63 8.06 11.46
CA LEU A 112 6.12 7.36 10.28
C LEU A 112 4.92 8.11 9.69
N PRO A 113 4.69 8.07 8.36
CA PRO A 113 3.58 8.77 7.70
C PRO A 113 2.22 8.07 7.90
N ILE A 114 1.92 7.64 9.13
CA ILE A 114 0.65 7.02 9.50
C ILE A 114 -0.44 8.08 9.44
N ALA A 115 -1.60 7.80 8.83
CA ALA A 115 -2.74 8.70 8.86
C ALA A 115 -4.07 7.96 9.04
N ARG A 116 -5.09 8.69 9.49
CA ARG A 116 -6.47 8.19 9.44
C ARG A 116 -7.01 8.47 8.04
N GLN A 117 -7.51 7.44 7.38
CA GLN A 117 -8.00 7.51 6.01
C GLN A 117 -9.44 7.05 5.93
N ILE A 118 -10.24 7.77 5.14
CA ILE A 118 -11.63 7.41 4.87
C ILE A 118 -11.62 6.56 3.60
N LEU A 119 -12.06 5.30 3.70
CA LEU A 119 -12.19 4.43 2.53
C LEU A 119 -13.63 4.52 2.01
N MET A 120 -13.95 5.56 1.23
CA MET A 120 -15.18 5.59 0.45
C MET A 120 -14.95 4.85 -0.86
N THR A 121 -15.82 3.89 -1.20
CA THR A 121 -15.84 3.27 -2.52
C THR A 121 -16.28 4.33 -3.54
N GLN A 122 -15.48 4.55 -4.59
CA GLN A 122 -15.96 5.24 -5.80
C GLN A 122 -16.67 4.23 -6.70
#